data_AF-A0A527VS72-F1
#
_entry.id   AF-A0A527VS72-F1
#
_cell.length_a   1.000
_cell.length_b   1.000
_cell.length_c   1.000
_cell.angle_alpha   90.00
_cell.angle_beta   90.00
_cell.angle_gamma   90.00
#
_symmetry.space_group_name_H-M   'P 1'
#
loop_
_entity.id
_entity.type
_entity.pdbx_description
1 polymer ?
#
loop_
_entity_poly.entity_id
_entity_poly.type
_entity_poly.pdbx_seq_one_letter_code
_entity_poly.pdbx_strand_id
1 'polypeptide(L)'
;ADLNNFHKMAYMAPALHSSSSVICEPMEIAVPKRHLHIIHSALKHSDKPFMGIVTSKERAEDTMAMAGIVFGEEFVRDNPVLVSITNCNSPLVWDATMIDAMRVYASHNQPLILAPFALCGASTSASAVGAVAQVNAEALAGVALTQLIRPGSPQLYGQFMV
;
A
#
# COMPACT_ATOMS: atom_id res chain seq x y z
N ALA A 1 2.92 0.99 21.87
CA ALA A 1 3.86 -0.13 22.22
C ALA A 1 3.63 -1.35 21.33
N ASP A 2 2.36 -1.67 21.03
CA ASP A 2 1.99 -2.84 20.22
C ASP A 2 2.56 -2.81 18.81
N LEU A 3 2.58 -1.64 18.15
CA LEU A 3 3.21 -1.45 16.84
C LEU A 3 4.64 -2.03 16.77
N ASN A 4 5.46 -1.69 17.75
CA ASN A 4 6.84 -2.16 17.82
C ASN A 4 6.89 -3.67 18.09
N ASN A 5 5.99 -4.19 18.93
CA ASN A 5 5.94 -5.61 19.26
C ASN A 5 5.51 -6.44 18.05
N PHE A 6 4.49 -6.02 17.31
CA PHE A 6 4.04 -6.69 16.10
C PHE A 6 5.13 -6.73 15.02
N HIS A 7 5.86 -5.64 14.78
CA HIS A 7 6.99 -5.66 13.85
C HIS A 7 8.12 -6.60 14.31
N LYS A 8 8.45 -6.62 15.61
CA LYS A 8 9.44 -7.59 16.15
C LYS A 8 8.97 -9.03 15.99
N MET A 9 7.69 -9.31 16.22
CA MET A 9 7.13 -10.65 16.01
C MET A 9 7.16 -11.04 14.54
N ALA A 10 6.79 -10.13 13.62
CA ALA A 10 6.88 -10.36 12.18
C ALA A 10 8.32 -10.64 11.73
N TYR A 11 9.30 -9.93 12.28
CA TYR A 11 10.72 -10.18 12.04
C TYR A 11 11.16 -11.58 12.51
N MET A 12 10.80 -11.99 13.73
CA MET A 12 11.18 -13.29 14.28
C MET A 12 10.49 -14.48 13.59
N ALA A 13 9.31 -14.27 12.98
CA ALA A 13 8.54 -15.34 12.36
C ALA A 13 9.17 -15.77 11.01
N PRO A 14 9.62 -17.03 10.85
CA PRO A 14 10.26 -17.49 9.61
C PRO A 14 9.27 -17.59 8.44
N ALA A 15 7.98 -17.79 8.72
CA ALA A 15 6.93 -17.88 7.70
C ALA A 15 6.44 -16.50 7.20
N LEU A 16 6.83 -15.40 7.85
CA LEU A 16 6.45 -14.05 7.46
C LEU A 16 7.61 -13.39 6.71
N HIS A 17 7.43 -13.15 5.42
CA HIS A 17 8.48 -12.59 4.56
C HIS A 17 8.47 -11.06 4.50
N SER A 18 7.45 -10.42 5.07
CA SER A 18 7.29 -8.96 5.13
C SER A 18 6.84 -8.52 6.51
N SER A 19 7.25 -7.31 6.90
CA SER A 19 6.84 -6.66 8.14
C SER A 19 5.54 -5.86 8.02
N SER A 20 4.95 -5.73 6.81
CA SER A 20 3.75 -4.93 6.53
C SER A 20 3.93 -3.41 6.73
N SER A 21 2.84 -2.65 6.65
CA SER A 21 2.78 -1.20 6.96
C SER A 21 2.03 -1.03 8.28
N VAL A 22 0.70 -0.96 8.19
CA VAL A 22 -0.21 -0.77 9.32
C VAL A 22 -0.52 -2.13 9.92
N ILE A 23 0.46 -2.73 10.60
CA ILE A 23 0.26 -3.99 11.32
C ILE A 23 -0.69 -3.81 12.53
N CYS A 24 -0.73 -2.59 13.07
CA CYS A 24 -1.78 -2.08 13.95
C CYS A 24 -1.80 -0.54 13.89
N GLU A 25 -2.94 0.08 14.18
CA GLU A 25 -3.04 1.54 14.26
C GLU A 25 -2.57 2.06 15.63
N PRO A 26 -1.50 2.88 15.71
CA PRO A 26 -0.99 3.39 16.99
C PRO A 26 -1.86 4.55 17.49
N MET A 27 -2.95 4.20 18.18
CA MET A 27 -3.99 5.14 18.64
C MET A 27 -3.47 6.18 19.62
N GLU A 28 -2.37 5.90 20.32
CA GLU A 28 -1.70 6.82 21.24
C GLU A 28 -0.96 7.99 20.54
N ILE A 29 -0.77 7.90 19.22
CA ILE A 29 -0.07 8.90 18.42
C ILE A 29 -1.09 9.76 17.67
N ALA A 30 -0.83 11.06 17.53
CA ALA A 30 -1.73 11.96 16.78
C ALA A 30 -1.78 11.58 15.29
N VAL A 31 -2.99 11.55 14.70
CA VAL A 31 -3.25 11.10 13.32
C VAL A 31 -2.27 11.68 12.28
N PRO A 32 -1.95 12.99 12.27
CA PRO A 32 -1.03 13.56 11.28
C PRO A 32 0.42 13.07 11.36
N LYS A 33 0.79 12.33 12.41
CA LYS A 33 2.17 11.87 12.66
C LYS A 33 2.29 10.34 12.66
N ARG A 34 1.18 9.59 12.68
CA ARG A 34 1.20 8.13 12.85
C ARG A 34 2.04 7.41 11.81
N HIS A 35 1.97 7.86 10.56
CA HIS A 35 2.72 7.27 9.44
C HIS A 35 4.23 7.27 9.69
N LEU A 36 4.79 8.36 10.22
CA LEU A 36 6.21 8.45 10.54
C LEU A 36 6.62 7.40 11.57
N HIS A 37 5.79 7.20 12.59
CA HIS A 37 6.06 6.20 13.63
C HIS A 37 5.89 4.77 13.13
N ILE A 38 4.92 4.52 12.25
CA ILE A 38 4.70 3.22 11.61
C ILE A 38 5.93 2.84 10.76
N ILE A 39 6.33 3.72 9.83
CA ILE A 39 7.49 3.47 8.96
C ILE A 39 8.78 3.38 9.76
N HIS A 40 8.99 4.26 10.76
CA HIS A 40 10.14 4.17 11.64
C HIS A 40 10.17 2.83 12.38
N SER A 41 9.04 2.35 12.90
CA SER A 41 9.01 1.06 13.59
C SER A 41 9.34 -0.11 12.65
N ALA A 42 8.84 -0.09 11.41
CA ALA A 42 9.12 -1.14 10.43
C ALA A 42 10.63 -1.19 10.11
N LEU A 43 11.22 -0.03 9.83
CA LEU A 43 12.66 0.11 9.51
C LEU A 43 13.57 -0.16 10.71
N LYS A 44 13.15 0.19 11.93
CA LYS A 44 13.99 0.06 13.13
C LYS A 44 14.00 -1.35 13.71
N HIS A 45 12.90 -2.09 13.54
CA HIS A 45 12.70 -3.39 14.19
C HIS A 45 12.71 -4.58 13.22
N SER A 46 12.95 -4.35 11.93
CA SER A 46 13.06 -5.41 10.94
C SER A 46 13.97 -5.00 9.79
N ASP A 47 14.58 -6.00 9.16
CA ASP A 47 15.29 -5.90 7.87
C ASP A 47 14.49 -6.53 6.72
N LYS A 48 13.26 -6.98 6.98
CA LYS A 48 12.35 -7.53 5.96
C LYS A 48 11.71 -6.39 5.16
N PRO A 49 11.26 -6.65 3.92
CA PRO A 49 10.44 -5.70 3.16
C PRO A 49 9.24 -5.21 3.97
N PHE A 50 8.95 -3.92 3.87
CA PHE A 50 7.85 -3.25 4.56
C PHE A 50 6.90 -2.62 3.54
N MET A 51 5.78 -2.09 4.03
CA MET A 51 4.82 -1.43 3.16
C MET A 51 4.74 0.08 3.39
N GLY A 52 4.41 0.82 2.33
CA GLY A 52 4.25 2.27 2.39
C GLY A 52 2.85 2.71 2.86
N ILE A 53 2.76 3.96 3.32
CA ILE A 53 1.51 4.58 3.77
C ILE A 53 0.79 5.27 2.62
N VAL A 54 -0.53 5.10 2.55
CA VAL A 54 -1.39 5.63 1.46
C VAL A 54 -2.47 6.60 1.95
N THR A 55 -2.42 7.00 3.23
CA THR A 55 -3.51 7.78 3.86
C THR A 55 -3.52 9.27 3.50
N SER A 56 -2.50 9.77 2.82
CA SER A 56 -2.50 11.04 2.08
C SER A 56 -1.30 11.08 1.13
N LYS A 57 -1.28 12.04 0.20
CA LYS A 57 -0.14 12.30 -0.68
C LYS A 57 1.15 12.54 0.11
N GLU A 58 1.11 13.47 1.05
CA GLU A 58 2.25 13.90 1.86
C GLU A 58 2.83 12.72 2.66
N ARG A 59 1.99 11.82 3.15
CA ARG A 59 2.43 10.64 3.91
C ARG A 59 3.11 9.59 3.02
N ALA A 60 2.69 9.50 1.76
CA ALA A 60 3.40 8.68 0.77
C ALA A 60 4.76 9.30 0.43
N GLU A 61 4.83 10.62 0.27
CA GLU A 61 6.09 11.35 0.04
C GLU A 61 7.05 11.20 1.23
N ASP A 62 6.55 11.34 2.47
CA ASP A 62 7.31 11.09 3.69
C ASP A 62 7.83 9.65 3.77
N THR A 63 7.02 8.67 3.35
CA THR A 63 7.45 7.27 3.28
C THR A 63 8.63 7.12 2.30
N MET A 64 8.55 7.74 1.13
CA MET A 64 9.64 7.73 0.14
C MET A 64 10.89 8.43 0.66
N ALA A 65 10.75 9.55 1.38
CA ALA A 65 11.86 10.25 2.00
C ALA A 65 12.55 9.39 3.08
N MET A 66 11.77 8.73 3.95
CA MET A 66 12.30 7.80 4.95
C MET A 66 13.01 6.60 4.32
N ALA A 67 12.46 6.06 3.22
CA ALA A 67 13.12 5.00 2.46
C ALA A 67 14.42 5.51 1.82
N GLY A 68 14.44 6.74 1.30
CA GLY A 68 15.63 7.39 0.74
C GLY A 68 16.76 7.54 1.75
N ILE A 69 16.45 7.81 3.03
CA ILE A 69 17.45 7.86 4.11
C ILE A 69 18.12 6.49 4.32
N VAL A 70 17.37 5.39 4.20
CA VAL A 70 17.87 4.03 4.49
C VAL A 70 18.58 3.40 3.29
N PHE A 71 17.99 3.52 2.10
CA PHE A 71 18.47 2.83 0.89
C PHE A 71 19.23 3.75 -0.08
N GLY A 72 19.21 5.07 0.15
CA GLY A 72 19.76 6.09 -0.76
C GLY A 72 18.71 6.62 -1.74
N GLU A 73 18.59 7.95 -1.82
CA GLU A 73 17.57 8.62 -2.64
C GLU A 73 17.64 8.23 -4.13
N GLU A 74 18.84 8.14 -4.70
CA GLU A 74 19.03 7.73 -6.09
C GLU A 74 18.60 6.28 -6.34
N PHE A 75 18.87 5.38 -5.37
CA PHE A 75 18.53 3.98 -5.49
C PHE A 75 17.01 3.79 -5.48
N VAL A 76 16.33 4.41 -4.51
CA VAL A 76 14.88 4.27 -4.29
C VAL A 76 14.05 4.81 -5.45
N ARG A 77 14.55 5.79 -6.21
CA ARG A 77 13.83 6.36 -7.37
C ARG A 77 13.51 5.34 -8.46
N ASP A 78 14.42 4.38 -8.65
CA ASP A 78 14.36 3.43 -9.77
C ASP A 78 14.34 1.96 -9.32
N ASN A 79 14.53 1.67 -8.03
CA ASN A 79 14.50 0.32 -7.49
C ASN A 79 13.36 0.17 -6.46
N PRO A 80 12.52 -0.88 -6.60
CA PRO A 80 11.55 -1.24 -5.58
C PRO A 80 12.22 -1.56 -4.23
N VAL A 81 11.79 -0.88 -3.18
CA VAL A 81 12.25 -1.12 -1.79
C VAL A 81 11.09 -1.38 -0.83
N LEU A 82 9.87 -1.05 -1.24
CA LEU A 82 8.64 -1.26 -0.49
C LEU A 82 7.50 -1.65 -1.44
N VAL A 83 6.37 -2.06 -0.88
CA VAL A 83 5.10 -2.21 -1.61
C VAL A 83 4.00 -1.47 -0.88
N SER A 84 3.08 -0.83 -1.58
CA SER A 84 1.94 -0.15 -0.96
C SER A 84 0.64 -0.81 -1.41
N ILE A 85 -0.46 -0.57 -0.70
CA ILE A 85 -1.80 -1.04 -1.09
C ILE A 85 -2.71 0.17 -1.28
N THR A 86 -3.35 0.26 -2.44
CA THR A 86 -4.36 1.28 -2.72
C THR A 86 -5.67 0.60 -3.05
N ASN A 87 -6.75 1.09 -2.45
CA ASN A 87 -8.04 0.42 -2.53
C ASN A 87 -9.00 1.14 -3.48
N CYS A 88 -9.65 0.38 -4.35
CA CYS A 88 -10.83 0.89 -5.04
C CYS A 88 -11.98 0.90 -4.04
N ASN A 89 -12.64 2.04 -3.90
CA ASN A 89 -13.87 2.19 -3.14
C ASN A 89 -15.02 1.62 -3.98
N SER A 90 -15.19 0.30 -3.93
CA SER A 90 -16.23 -0.38 -4.70
C SER A 90 -17.62 0.09 -4.25
N PRO A 91 -18.57 0.34 -5.18
CA PRO A 91 -18.46 0.06 -6.61
C PRO A 91 -17.82 1.18 -7.46
N LEU A 92 -16.83 0.81 -8.26
CA LEU A 92 -16.29 1.53 -9.41
C LEU A 92 -15.69 2.92 -9.12
N VAL A 93 -15.24 3.20 -7.89
CA VAL A 93 -14.65 4.50 -7.52
C VAL A 93 -13.21 4.38 -7.06
N TRP A 94 -12.31 5.11 -7.71
CA TRP A 94 -10.99 5.42 -7.18
C TRP A 94 -11.01 6.84 -6.62
N ASP A 95 -10.89 6.98 -5.30
CA ASP A 95 -10.93 8.28 -4.65
C ASP A 95 -9.60 9.05 -4.77
N ALA A 96 -9.66 10.36 -4.52
CA ALA A 96 -8.51 11.25 -4.64
C ALA A 96 -7.33 10.85 -3.76
N THR A 97 -7.59 10.38 -2.53
CA THR A 97 -6.52 10.00 -1.58
C THR A 97 -5.72 8.83 -2.14
N MET A 98 -6.41 7.81 -2.66
CA MET A 98 -5.79 6.63 -3.26
C MET A 98 -5.03 7.00 -4.54
N ILE A 99 -5.63 7.81 -5.42
CA ILE A 99 -5.00 8.26 -6.67
C ILE A 99 -3.74 9.08 -6.39
N ASP A 100 -3.77 9.96 -5.39
CA ASP A 100 -2.60 10.76 -5.04
C ASP A 100 -1.45 9.89 -4.51
N ALA A 101 -1.74 8.91 -3.66
CA ALA A 101 -0.73 7.95 -3.22
C ALA A 101 -0.19 7.11 -4.40
N MET A 102 -1.04 6.68 -5.34
CA MET A 102 -0.60 5.99 -6.55
C MET A 102 0.40 6.82 -7.36
N ARG A 103 0.13 8.13 -7.52
CA ARG A 103 1.03 9.04 -8.25
C ARG A 103 2.41 9.09 -7.61
N VAL A 104 2.48 9.15 -6.28
CA VAL A 104 3.76 9.15 -5.56
C VAL A 104 4.51 7.83 -5.77
N TYR A 105 3.90 6.69 -5.46
CA TYR A 105 4.60 5.40 -5.51
C TYR A 105 4.92 4.96 -6.94
N ALA A 106 3.97 5.08 -7.88
CA ALA A 106 4.20 4.69 -9.27
C ALA A 106 5.28 5.55 -9.95
N SER A 107 5.34 6.86 -9.66
CA SER A 107 6.41 7.72 -10.20
C SER A 107 7.80 7.36 -9.68
N HIS A 108 7.91 6.77 -8.47
CA HIS A 108 9.16 6.30 -7.87
C HIS A 108 9.40 4.80 -8.06
N ASN A 109 8.78 4.18 -9.07
CA ASN A 109 8.93 2.75 -9.39
C ASN A 109 8.58 1.79 -8.23
N GLN A 110 7.79 2.23 -7.26
CA GLN A 110 7.41 1.40 -6.12
C GLN A 110 6.14 0.60 -6.44
N PRO A 111 6.12 -0.71 -6.13
CA PRO A 111 4.94 -1.53 -6.33
C PRO A 111 3.72 -1.08 -5.55
N LEU A 112 2.57 -1.07 -6.23
CA LEU A 112 1.27 -0.94 -5.62
C LEU A 112 0.48 -2.23 -5.81
N ILE A 113 -0.25 -2.63 -4.77
CA ILE A 113 -1.32 -3.60 -4.83
C ILE A 113 -2.60 -2.81 -5.10
N LEU A 114 -3.12 -2.93 -6.32
CA LEU A 114 -4.34 -2.26 -6.76
C LEU A 114 -5.50 -3.16 -6.35
N ALA A 115 -6.04 -2.94 -5.16
CA ALA A 115 -6.94 -3.89 -4.49
C ALA A 115 -8.35 -3.31 -4.33
N PRO A 116 -9.30 -3.64 -5.21
CA PRO A 116 -10.69 -3.33 -4.96
C PRO A 116 -11.18 -3.98 -3.68
N PHE A 117 -12.02 -3.26 -2.94
CA PHE A 117 -12.55 -3.69 -1.66
C PHE A 117 -14.06 -3.88 -1.77
N ALA A 118 -14.46 -5.14 -1.92
CA ALA A 118 -15.83 -5.51 -2.22
C ALA A 118 -16.42 -6.48 -1.20
N LEU A 119 -17.70 -6.27 -0.87
CA LEU A 119 -18.55 -7.23 -0.19
C LEU A 119 -19.67 -7.67 -1.14
N CYS A 120 -19.76 -8.97 -1.40
CA CYS A 120 -20.76 -9.56 -2.28
C CYS A 120 -22.18 -9.26 -1.81
N GLY A 121 -22.99 -8.65 -2.68
CA GLY A 121 -24.36 -8.26 -2.35
C GLY A 121 -24.51 -6.92 -1.61
N ALA A 122 -23.41 -6.21 -1.34
CA ALA A 122 -23.43 -4.86 -0.80
C ALA A 122 -22.75 -3.86 -1.76
N SER A 123 -21.43 -4.01 -1.96
CA SER A 123 -20.63 -3.14 -2.82
C SER A 123 -20.40 -3.73 -4.21
N THR A 124 -20.81 -4.97 -4.42
CA THR A 124 -20.87 -5.66 -5.72
C THR A 124 -22.19 -6.41 -5.85
N SER A 125 -22.44 -6.95 -7.05
CA SER A 125 -23.50 -7.94 -7.24
C SER A 125 -23.39 -9.10 -6.24
N ALA A 126 -24.54 -9.66 -5.84
CA ALA A 126 -24.59 -10.92 -5.08
C ALA A 126 -24.22 -12.14 -5.96
N SER A 127 -24.25 -11.99 -7.29
CA SER A 127 -23.75 -13.02 -8.21
C SER A 127 -22.23 -13.05 -8.19
N ALA A 128 -21.64 -14.23 -8.00
CA ALA A 128 -20.19 -14.42 -8.04
C ALA A 128 -19.58 -13.94 -9.37
N VAL A 129 -20.24 -14.22 -10.50
CA VAL A 129 -19.77 -13.78 -11.82
C VAL A 129 -19.80 -12.26 -11.93
N GLY A 130 -20.88 -11.63 -11.44
CA GLY A 130 -21.01 -10.17 -11.43
C GLY A 130 -19.98 -9.50 -10.52
N ALA A 131 -19.75 -10.05 -9.34
CA ALA A 131 -18.76 -9.55 -8.39
C ALA A 131 -17.34 -9.64 -8.97
N VAL A 132 -16.96 -10.80 -9.52
CA VAL A 132 -15.64 -11.00 -10.17
C VAL A 132 -15.46 -10.06 -11.35
N ALA A 133 -16.47 -9.90 -12.21
CA ALA A 133 -16.40 -8.98 -13.34
C ALA A 133 -16.17 -7.53 -12.88
N GLN A 134 -16.86 -7.10 -11.80
CA GLN A 134 -16.73 -5.75 -11.26
C GLN A 134 -15.33 -5.52 -10.65
N VAL A 135 -14.87 -6.36 -9.73
CA VAL A 135 -13.54 -6.17 -9.12
C VAL A 135 -12.43 -6.28 -10.15
N ASN A 136 -12.62 -7.10 -11.19
CA ASN A 136 -11.65 -7.17 -12.28
C ASN A 136 -11.56 -5.86 -13.06
N ALA A 137 -12.70 -5.22 -13.35
CA ALA A 137 -12.70 -3.91 -13.99
C ALA A 137 -12.03 -2.85 -13.10
N GLU A 138 -12.29 -2.86 -11.80
CA GLU A 138 -11.72 -1.92 -10.82
C GLU A 138 -10.20 -2.07 -10.69
N ALA A 139 -9.71 -3.31 -10.57
CA ALA A 139 -8.29 -3.62 -10.47
C ALA A 139 -7.55 -3.26 -11.78
N LEU A 140 -8.09 -3.63 -12.94
CA LEU A 140 -7.51 -3.29 -14.24
C LEU A 140 -7.46 -1.78 -14.47
N ALA A 141 -8.47 -1.02 -14.02
CA ALA A 141 -8.45 0.44 -14.09
C ALA A 141 -7.31 1.04 -13.26
N GLY A 142 -7.06 0.53 -12.05
CA GLY A 142 -5.93 0.94 -11.22
C GLY A 142 -4.57 0.60 -11.84
N VAL A 143 -4.43 -0.62 -12.39
CA VAL A 143 -3.21 -1.05 -13.10
C VAL A 143 -2.97 -0.17 -14.34
N ALA A 144 -4.00 0.08 -15.14
CA ALA A 144 -3.87 0.94 -16.31
C ALA A 144 -3.47 2.38 -15.93
N LEU A 145 -4.09 2.95 -14.89
CA LEU A 145 -3.77 4.30 -14.41
C LEU A 145 -2.30 4.44 -13.98
N THR A 146 -1.78 3.46 -13.25
CA THR A 146 -0.37 3.47 -12.81
C THR A 146 0.61 3.35 -13.99
N GLN A 147 0.25 2.62 -15.05
CA GLN A 147 1.04 2.60 -16.29
C GLN A 147 1.00 3.93 -17.05
N LEU A 148 -0.09 4.71 -16.96
CA LEU A 148 -0.15 6.08 -17.50
C LEU A 148 0.74 7.05 -16.72
N ILE A 149 0.95 6.80 -15.42
CA ILE A 149 1.82 7.62 -14.56
C ILE A 149 3.29 7.32 -14.87
N ARG A 150 3.66 6.05 -14.91
CA ARG A 150 5.01 5.59 -15.25
C ARG A 150 4.93 4.25 -15.99
N PRO A 151 5.15 4.24 -17.31
CA PRO A 151 5.21 3.00 -18.08
C PRO A 151 6.29 2.06 -17.52
N GLY A 152 5.92 0.79 -17.31
CA GLY A 152 6.82 -0.23 -16.78
C GLY A 152 6.95 -0.23 -15.25
N SER A 153 6.21 0.63 -14.53
CA SER A 153 6.16 0.54 -13.07
C SER A 153 5.59 -0.83 -12.64
N PRO A 154 6.16 -1.48 -11.60
CA PRO A 154 5.79 -2.85 -11.22
C PRO A 154 4.48 -2.85 -10.43
N GLN A 155 3.39 -3.36 -10.97
CA GLN A 155 2.08 -3.27 -10.31
C GLN A 155 1.47 -4.64 -10.07
N LEU A 156 0.81 -4.80 -8.93
CA LEU A 156 0.19 -6.04 -8.49
C LEU A 156 -1.32 -5.94 -8.63
N TYR A 157 -1.91 -6.87 -9.39
CA TYR A 157 -3.35 -7.08 -9.40
C TYR A 157 -3.77 -7.60 -8.02
N GLY A 158 -4.58 -6.82 -7.30
CA GLY A 158 -5.13 -7.20 -6.01
C GLY A 158 -6.65 -7.32 -6.07
N GLN A 159 -7.22 -8.00 -5.07
CA GLN A 159 -8.64 -7.98 -4.80
C GLN A 159 -8.89 -8.40 -3.35
N PHE A 160 -9.81 -7.71 -2.69
CA PHE A 160 -10.42 -8.16 -1.44
C PHE A 160 -11.91 -8.36 -1.72
N MET A 161 -12.36 -9.60 -1.61
CA MET A 161 -13.76 -9.98 -1.82
C MET A 161 -14.16 -10.95 -0.72
N VAL A 162 -15.27 -10.62 -0.05
CA VAL A 162 -15.94 -11.46 0.95
C VAL A 162 -17.42 -11.59 0.65
#